data_AF-A0A963RWW9-F1
#
_entry.id   AF-A0A963RWW9-F1
#
_cell.length_a   1.000
_cell.length_b   1.000
_cell.length_c   1.000
_cell.angle_alpha   90.00
_cell.angle_beta   90.00
_cell.angle_gamma   90.00
#
_symmetry.space_group_name_H-M   'P 1'
#
loop_
_entity.id
_entity.type
_entity.pdbx_description
1 polymer ?
#
loop_
_entity_poly.entity_id
_entity_poly.type
_entity_poly.pdbx_seq_one_letter_code
_entity_poly.pdbx_strand_id
1 'polypeptide(L)' 'MDDITKSAGKCPVMLGGNTSAGKSMDWWPNALKLEILHQHDAKTNPMGQDFDYREELKKLDVEALKKDVYDLMTDSQDW' A
#
# COMPACT_ATOMS: atom_id res chain seq x y z
N MET A 1 -9.39 37.02 -9.28
CA MET A 1 -8.62 36.15 -10.18
C MET A 1 -7.27 35.99 -9.52
N ASP A 2 -6.87 34.89 -8.89
CA ASP A 2 -7.31 33.50 -8.93
C ASP A 2 -6.99 32.91 -7.55
N ASP A 3 -7.85 32.07 -6.99
CA ASP A 3 -7.32 30.96 -6.21
C ASP A 3 -8.15 29.73 -6.51
N ILE A 4 -7.50 28.85 -7.25
CA ILE A 4 -8.00 27.58 -7.73
C ILE A 4 -8.41 26.81 -6.50
N THR A 5 -9.71 26.59 -6.34
CA THR A 5 -10.29 25.54 -5.51
C THR A 5 -9.69 24.20 -5.96
N LYS A 6 -8.47 23.93 -5.49
CA LYS A 6 -7.70 22.76 -5.85
C LYS A 6 -8.33 21.59 -5.11
N SER A 7 -9.34 21.01 -5.76
CA SER A 7 -9.97 19.72 -5.48
C SER A 7 -8.96 18.55 -5.64
N ALA A 8 -7.72 18.73 -5.21
CA ALA A 8 -6.70 17.70 -5.29
C ALA A 8 -6.72 16.89 -3.99
N GLY A 9 -7.45 15.78 -3.98
CA GLY A 9 -7.29 14.70 -3.00
C GLY A 9 -8.24 14.70 -1.80
N LYS A 10 -9.30 15.51 -1.77
CA LYS A 10 -10.33 15.44 -0.72
C LYS A 10 -11.48 14.53 -1.16
N CYS A 11 -11.88 13.59 -0.29
CA CYS A 11 -13.06 12.76 -0.52
C CYS A 11 -14.33 13.64 -0.51
N PRO A 12 -15.18 13.63 -1.54
CA PRO A 12 -16.37 14.47 -1.62
C PRO A 12 -17.47 14.09 -0.61
N VAL A 13 -17.38 12.89 -0.02
CA VAL A 13 -18.26 12.43 1.06
C VAL A 13 -17.38 11.99 2.22
N MET A 14 -17.30 12.81 3.26
CA MET A 14 -16.57 12.49 4.50
C MET A 14 -17.36 11.43 5.28
N LEU A 15 -17.17 10.15 4.95
CA LEU A 15 -17.68 9.02 5.73
C LEU A 15 -17.00 9.07 7.11
N GLY A 16 -17.78 9.27 8.17
CA GLY A 16 -17.33 9.41 9.56
C GLY A 16 -16.80 8.13 10.20
N GLY A 17 -15.95 7.39 9.48
CA GLY A 17 -15.21 6.26 10.02
C GLY A 17 -14.05 6.71 10.91
N ASN A 18 -13.52 5.78 11.70
CA ASN A 18 -12.48 5.95 12.73
C ASN A 18 -11.09 6.43 12.19
N THR A 19 -11.03 6.89 10.95
CA THR A 19 -9.85 7.41 10.22
C THR A 19 -9.88 8.92 10.02
N SER A 20 -10.88 9.62 10.58
CA SER A 20 -11.17 11.04 10.33
C SER A 20 -10.61 12.01 11.37
N ALA A 21 -9.73 11.56 12.27
CA ALA A 21 -8.97 12.50 13.11
C ALA A 21 -8.16 13.43 12.19
N GLY A 22 -8.48 14.74 12.23
CA GLY A 22 -7.84 15.74 11.36
C GLY A 22 -6.33 15.63 11.38
N LYS A 23 -5.70 15.73 10.21
CA LYS A 23 -4.24 15.58 10.12
C LYS A 23 -3.62 16.86 10.66
N SER A 24 -2.75 16.74 11.66
CA SER A 24 -1.98 17.88 12.22
C SER A 24 -1.33 18.74 11.13
N MET A 25 -0.90 18.10 10.03
CA MET A 25 -0.30 18.75 8.86
C MET A 25 -1.22 19.72 8.11
N ASP A 26 -2.54 19.64 8.28
CA ASP A 26 -3.48 20.60 7.67
C ASP A 26 -3.32 22.00 8.29
N TRP A 27 -2.93 22.07 9.57
CA TRP A 27 -2.69 23.31 10.31
C TRP A 27 -1.25 23.81 10.18
N TRP A 28 -0.29 22.91 10.01
CA TRP A 28 1.14 23.24 9.85
C TRP A 28 1.73 22.57 8.60
N PRO A 29 1.43 23.10 7.39
CA PRO A 29 1.83 22.46 6.12
C PRO A 29 3.35 22.39 5.92
N ASN A 30 4.12 23.24 6.60
CA ASN A 30 5.59 23.28 6.53
C ASN A 30 6.29 22.60 7.72
N ALA A 31 5.55 21.90 8.59
CA ALA A 31 6.15 21.14 9.68
C ALA A 31 6.97 19.95 9.15
N LEU A 32 8.00 19.53 9.90
CA LEU A 32 8.82 18.37 9.52
C LEU A 32 7.97 17.08 9.60
N LYS A 33 7.86 16.37 8.48
CA LYS A 33 7.09 15.12 8.38
C LYS A 33 7.94 13.91 8.77
N LEU A 34 7.71 13.38 9.97
CA LEU A 34 8.41 12.20 10.49
C LEU A 34 7.77 10.86 10.10
N GLU A 35 6.61 10.89 9.44
CA GLU A 35 5.82 9.70 9.10
C GLU A 35 6.60 8.65 8.29
N ILE A 36 7.59 9.09 7.51
CA ILE A 36 8.44 8.22 6.70
C ILE A 36 9.28 7.24 7.55
N LEU A 37 9.61 7.63 8.78
CA LEU A 37 10.50 6.86 9.64
C LEU A 37 9.83 5.63 10.27
N HIS A 38 8.51 5.53 10.18
CA HIS A 38 7.75 4.37 10.64
C HIS A 38 6.95 3.70 9.51
N GLN A 39 7.29 3.99 8.25
CA GLN A 39 6.79 3.21 7.13
C GLN A 39 7.42 1.81 7.16
N HIS A 40 6.62 0.78 6.91
CA HIS A 40 7.06 -0.63 6.88
C HIS A 40 7.61 -1.15 8.22
N ASP A 41 7.06 -0.69 9.35
CA ASP A 41 7.38 -1.25 10.67
C ASP A 41 6.91 -2.70 10.81
N ALA A 42 7.61 -3.47 11.66
CA ALA A 42 7.39 -4.89 11.91
C ALA A 42 5.96 -5.21 12.40
N LYS A 43 5.32 -4.28 13.12
CA LYS A 43 3.94 -4.44 13.61
C LYS A 43 2.90 -4.59 12.48
N THR A 44 3.20 -4.01 11.32
CA THR A 44 2.31 -4.05 10.15
C THR A 44 2.68 -5.18 9.19
N ASN A 45 3.77 -5.90 9.43
CA ASN A 45 4.20 -7.01 8.60
C ASN A 45 3.43 -8.30 8.98
N PRO A 46 2.58 -8.85 8.11
CA PRO A 46 1.82 -10.06 8.41
C PRO A 46 2.67 -11.34 8.39
N MET A 47 3.88 -11.30 7.82
CA MET A 47 4.71 -12.50 7.62
C MET A 47 5.41 -12.97 8.90
N GLY A 48 5.40 -12.17 9.97
CA GLY A 48 6.09 -12.48 11.22
C GLY A 48 7.57 -12.09 11.20
N GLN A 49 8.19 -12.10 12.39
CA GLN A 49 9.58 -11.64 12.58
C GLN A 49 10.62 -12.63 12.04
N ASP A 50 10.29 -13.92 12.04
CA ASP A 50 11.21 -15.00 11.66
C ASP A 50 11.16 -15.33 10.16
N PHE A 51 10.34 -14.63 9.38
CA PHE A 51 10.18 -14.91 7.95
C PHE A 51 11.31 -14.31 7.11
N ASP A 52 12.03 -15.17 6.40
CA ASP A 52 13.07 -14.78 5.44
C ASP A 52 12.62 -15.07 4.00
N TYR A 53 12.22 -14.02 3.28
CA TYR A 53 11.80 -14.11 1.88
C TYR A 53 12.87 -14.71 0.97
N ARG A 54 14.15 -14.43 1.22
CA ARG A 54 15.25 -14.92 0.37
C ARG A 54 15.44 -16.42 0.54
N GLU A 55 15.32 -16.94 1.76
CA GLU A 55 15.42 -18.38 2.00
C GLU A 55 14.22 -19.14 1.43
N GLU A 56 13.00 -18.58 1.55
CA GLU A 56 11.82 -19.20 0.92
C GLU A 56 11.89 -19.16 -0.61
N LEU A 57 12.38 -18.06 -1.20
CA LEU A 57 12.53 -17.96 -2.65
C LEU A 57 13.52 -18.99 -3.23
N LYS A 58 14.57 -19.37 -2.50
CA LYS A 58 15.51 -20.41 -2.94
C LYS A 58 14.88 -21.79 -3.06
N LYS A 59 13.82 -22.05 -2.28
CA LYS A 59 13.08 -23.33 -2.28
C LYS A 59 12.03 -23.39 -3.39
N LEU A 60 11.73 -22.25 -4.03
CA LEU A 60 10.68 -22.14 -5.02
C LEU A 60 11.06 -22.84 -6.33
N ASP A 61 10.16 -23.65 -6.87
CA ASP A 61 10.27 -24.19 -8.22
C ASP A 61 9.89 -23.12 -9.24
N VAL A 62 10.92 -22.46 -9.79
CA VAL A 62 10.76 -21.37 -10.74
C VAL A 62 10.22 -21.86 -12.10
N GLU A 63 10.53 -23.09 -12.49
CA GLU A 63 10.07 -23.62 -13.79
C GLU A 63 8.60 -24.01 -13.73
N ALA A 64 8.15 -24.61 -12.62
CA ALA A 64 6.73 -24.82 -12.37
C ALA A 64 5.97 -23.48 -12.33
N LEU A 65 6.47 -22.49 -11.58
CA LEU A 65 5.81 -21.17 -11.51
C LEU A 65 5.67 -20.51 -12.89
N LYS A 66 6.73 -20.53 -13.71
CA LYS A 66 6.66 -19.96 -15.06
C LYS A 66 5.61 -20.67 -15.90
N LYS A 67 5.56 -22.01 -15.83
CA LYS A 67 4.57 -22.79 -16.56
C LYS A 67 3.15 -22.41 -16.13
N ASP A 68 2.89 -22.36 -14.83
CA ASP A 68 1.57 -22.01 -14.29
C ASP A 68 1.14 -20.61 -14.76
N VAL A 69 2.08 -19.66 -14.83
CA VAL A 69 1.81 -18.32 -15.38
C VAL A 69 1.47 -18.37 -16.87
N TYR A 70 2.19 -19.16 -17.68
CA TYR A 70 1.88 -19.31 -19.11
C TYR A 70 0.52 -19.95 -19.34
N ASP A 71 0.17 -20.97 -18.55
CA ASP A 71 -1.12 -21.64 -18.63
C ASP A 71 -2.25 -20.65 -18.27
N LEU A 72 -2.08 -19.87 -17.20
CA LEU A 72 -3.02 -18.83 -16.75
C LEU A 72 -3.27 -17.76 -17.82
N MET A 73 -2.27 -17.41 -18.65
CA MET A 73 -2.44 -16.43 -19.73
C MET A 73 -3.48 -16.86 -20.78
N THR A 74 -3.80 -18.15 -20.85
CA THR A 74 -4.79 -18.72 -21.79
C THR A 74 -6.04 -19.24 -21.11
N ASP A 75 -6.12 -19.16 -19.78
CA ASP A 75 -7.26 -19.61 -18.98
C ASP A 75 -8.20 -18.43 -18.68
N SER A 76 -9.11 -18.16 -19.61
CA SER A 76 -10.07 -17.04 -19.49
C SER A 76 -11.02 -17.25 -18.32
N GLN A 77 -11.22 -16.19 -17.55
CA GLN A 77 -12.17 -16.18 -16.44
C GLN A 77 -13.41 -15.36 -16.82
N ASP A 78 -14.58 -15.80 -16.35
CA ASP A 78 -15.88 -15.20 -16.72
C ASP A 78 -16.25 -13.94 -15.91
N TRP A 79 -15.51 -13.66 -14.82
CA TRP A 79 -15.75 -12.53 -13.92
C TRP A 79 -15.15 -11.22 -14.43
#